data_AF-I3N9C1-F1
#
_entry.id   AF-I3N9C1-F1
#
_cell.length_a   1.000
_cell.length_b   1.000
_cell.length_c   1.000
_cell.angle_alpha   90.00
_cell.angle_beta   90.00
_cell.angle_gamma   90.00
#
_symmetry.space_group_name_H-M   'P 1'
#
loop_
_entity.id
_entity.type
_entity.pdbx_description
1 polymer ?
#
loop_
_entity_poly.entity_id
_entity_poly.type
_entity_poly.pdbx_seq_one_letter_code
_entity_poly.pdbx_strand_id
1 'polypeptide(L)'
;LDMAIYIFILTCWLTQQVTSQLVLDMANNAFDDQYEGCIEAMEKKAPQLLKEELSVNEIFKNEWENAEKKWKQIKSNINYPENFNDFHGTAIVAYTGEIAIDFNLAVREFRLDPQKFQYKAFHYYLTRALQLLRTSQCDQVFRGSHTKFYYSGAGSIRFGQFTSSSLNKSIAVSPEFLGDNGTLFVIRTCLGVNIKEFSFYSQEQEVLIPGYEVYQKVTVKQIGKNQNEISLEAPQKRKSNFNCLYAHSTPIHSKSNINFKSSGPVFPLLLLVLLLAEP
;
A
#
# COMPACT_ATOMS: atom_id res chain seq x y z
N LEU A 1 -26.84 -15.24 -41.21
CA LEU A 1 -26.03 -14.35 -40.34
C LEU A 1 -24.86 -13.87 -41.19
N ASP A 2 -24.73 -12.55 -41.35
CA ASP A 2 -23.84 -11.94 -42.34
C ASP A 2 -22.35 -12.15 -41.98
N MET A 3 -21.51 -12.48 -42.96
CA MET A 3 -20.06 -12.72 -42.75
C MET A 3 -19.37 -11.50 -42.13
N ALA A 4 -19.89 -10.30 -42.41
CA ALA A 4 -19.44 -9.05 -41.79
C ALA A 4 -19.65 -9.02 -40.27
N ILE A 5 -20.75 -9.61 -39.77
CA ILE A 5 -21.05 -9.68 -38.34
C ILE A 5 -20.06 -10.64 -37.66
N TYR A 6 -19.70 -11.74 -38.29
CA TYR A 6 -18.73 -12.70 -37.74
C TYR A 6 -17.32 -12.10 -37.65
N ILE A 7 -16.89 -11.37 -38.68
CA ILE A 7 -15.59 -10.66 -38.69
C ILE A 7 -15.60 -9.51 -37.67
N PHE A 8 -16.70 -8.79 -37.52
CA PHE A 8 -16.85 -7.74 -36.51
C PHE A 8 -16.80 -8.30 -35.08
N ILE A 9 -17.46 -9.44 -34.83
CA ILE A 9 -17.40 -10.14 -33.54
C ILE A 9 -15.99 -10.67 -33.26
N LEU A 10 -15.30 -11.27 -34.25
CA LEU A 10 -13.92 -11.74 -34.10
C LEU A 10 -12.92 -10.60 -33.85
N THR A 11 -13.10 -9.46 -34.51
CA THR A 11 -12.23 -8.28 -34.31
C THR A 11 -12.52 -7.55 -33.00
N CYS A 12 -13.77 -7.51 -32.55
CA CYS A 12 -14.14 -7.08 -31.18
C CYS A 12 -13.60 -8.02 -30.10
N TRP A 13 -13.57 -9.33 -30.34
CA TRP A 13 -12.97 -10.31 -29.42
C TRP A 13 -11.43 -10.18 -29.37
N LEU A 14 -10.77 -9.97 -30.51
CA LEU A 14 -9.31 -9.78 -30.57
C LEU A 14 -8.85 -8.45 -29.95
N THR A 15 -9.70 -7.43 -29.87
CA THR A 15 -9.37 -6.13 -29.27
C THR A 15 -9.61 -6.05 -27.76
N GLN A 16 -10.27 -7.05 -27.15
CA GLN A 16 -10.54 -7.08 -25.70
C GLN A 16 -9.49 -7.81 -24.85
N GLN A 17 -8.35 -8.21 -25.43
CA GLN A 17 -7.29 -8.91 -24.69
C GLN A 17 -6.00 -8.11 -24.54
N VAL A 18 -6.10 -6.79 -24.37
CA VAL A 18 -5.01 -6.01 -23.77
C VAL A 18 -5.16 -6.12 -22.26
N THR A 19 -4.70 -7.23 -21.68
CA THR A 19 -4.43 -7.26 -20.24
C THR A 19 -3.29 -6.27 -20.00
N SER A 20 -3.61 -5.11 -19.42
CA SER A 20 -2.60 -4.14 -19.00
C SER A 20 -1.66 -4.85 -18.03
N GLN A 21 -0.45 -5.16 -18.49
CA GLN A 21 0.57 -5.77 -17.65
C GLN A 21 0.94 -4.79 -16.53
N LEU A 22 0.99 -5.27 -15.28
CA LEU A 22 1.47 -4.45 -14.16
C LEU A 22 3.00 -4.42 -14.17
N VAL A 23 3.55 -3.36 -14.75
CA VAL A 23 4.98 -3.10 -14.76
C VAL A 23 5.35 -2.35 -13.49
N LEU A 24 6.33 -2.86 -12.75
CA LEU A 24 6.89 -2.19 -11.57
C LEU A 24 7.57 -0.89 -11.98
N ASP A 25 7.36 0.17 -11.20
CA ASP A 25 7.94 1.49 -11.41
C ASP A 25 8.31 2.17 -10.08
N MET A 26 8.46 3.50 -10.09
CA MET A 26 8.75 4.32 -8.91
C MET A 26 7.49 4.75 -8.13
N ALA A 27 6.31 4.24 -8.48
CA ALA A 27 5.01 4.55 -7.90
C ALA A 27 4.75 6.07 -7.80
N ASN A 28 4.85 6.77 -8.93
CA ASN A 28 4.71 8.23 -8.94
C ASN A 28 3.33 8.72 -8.51
N ASN A 29 2.30 7.89 -8.69
CA ASN A 29 0.92 8.22 -8.33
C ASN A 29 0.58 8.03 -6.86
N ALA A 30 1.46 7.35 -6.10
CA ALA A 30 1.17 7.00 -4.72
C ALA A 30 1.32 8.19 -3.76
N PHE A 31 0.53 8.22 -2.70
CA PHE A 31 0.74 9.09 -1.54
C PHE A 31 1.85 8.51 -0.67
N ASP A 32 3.01 9.14 -0.65
CA ASP A 32 4.23 8.59 -0.04
C ASP A 32 4.76 9.45 1.11
N ASP A 33 3.94 10.28 1.73
CA ASP A 33 4.36 11.30 2.72
C ASP A 33 5.18 10.69 3.88
N GLN A 34 6.33 11.29 4.16
CA GLN A 34 7.23 10.90 5.25
C GLN A 34 7.10 11.81 6.48
N TYR A 35 6.34 12.90 6.37
CA TYR A 35 6.10 13.88 7.41
C TYR A 35 7.39 14.52 7.97
N GLU A 36 8.40 14.70 7.11
CA GLU A 36 9.68 15.29 7.50
C GLU A 36 9.48 16.77 7.83
N GLY A 37 9.72 17.14 9.10
CA GLY A 37 9.63 18.52 9.58
C GLY A 37 8.23 18.94 10.08
N CYS A 38 7.25 18.05 10.13
CA CYS A 38 5.87 18.39 10.55
C CYS A 38 5.23 17.41 11.54
N ILE A 39 6.03 16.58 12.22
CA ILE A 39 5.53 15.61 13.22
C ILE A 39 4.66 16.31 14.27
N GLU A 40 5.15 17.37 14.91
CA GLU A 40 4.39 18.10 15.95
C GLU A 40 3.06 18.66 15.42
N ALA A 41 3.07 19.23 14.21
CA ALA A 41 1.87 19.74 13.57
C ALA A 41 0.85 18.63 13.27
N MET A 42 1.33 17.47 12.81
CA MET A 42 0.49 16.32 12.54
C MET A 42 -0.03 15.66 13.83
N GLU A 43 0.77 15.51 14.89
CA GLU A 43 0.28 15.02 16.20
C GLU A 43 -0.88 15.87 16.72
N LYS A 44 -0.82 17.20 16.52
CA LYS A 44 -1.91 18.10 16.91
C LYS A 44 -3.16 17.97 16.04
N LYS A 45 -3.00 17.71 14.74
CA LYS A 45 -4.07 17.78 13.75
C LYS A 45 -4.72 16.42 13.43
N ALA A 46 -3.94 15.35 13.47
CA ALA A 46 -4.36 13.99 13.14
C ALA A 46 -5.57 13.49 13.95
N PRO A 47 -5.77 13.84 15.23
CA PRO A 47 -6.97 13.43 15.96
C PRO A 47 -8.28 13.94 15.33
N GLN A 48 -8.30 15.20 14.90
CA GLN A 48 -9.47 15.78 14.23
C GLN A 48 -9.68 15.20 12.84
N LEU A 49 -8.60 15.02 12.07
CA LEU A 49 -8.65 14.38 10.75
C LEU A 49 -9.19 12.95 10.86
N LEU A 50 -8.71 12.16 11.82
CA LEU A 50 -9.19 10.80 12.04
C LEU A 50 -10.69 10.79 12.36
N LYS A 51 -11.16 11.69 13.23
CA LYS A 51 -12.59 11.81 13.54
C LYS A 51 -13.42 12.10 12.28
N GLU A 52 -12.93 12.95 11.38
CA GLU A 52 -13.60 13.25 10.11
C GLU A 52 -13.63 12.01 9.21
N GLU A 53 -12.51 11.29 9.08
CA GLU A 53 -12.39 10.06 8.29
C GLU A 53 -13.36 8.97 8.76
N LEU A 54 -13.38 8.70 10.07
CA LEU A 54 -14.27 7.71 10.69
C LEU A 54 -15.75 8.13 10.61
N SER A 55 -16.05 9.43 10.44
CA SER A 55 -17.45 9.90 10.32
C SER A 55 -18.05 9.70 8.93
N VAL A 56 -17.22 9.58 7.90
CA VAL A 56 -17.66 9.46 6.50
C VAL A 56 -17.40 8.08 5.88
N ASN A 57 -16.57 7.26 6.52
CA ASN A 57 -16.24 5.91 6.07
C ASN A 57 -16.58 4.89 7.18
N GLU A 58 -17.77 4.29 7.07
CA GLU A 58 -18.31 3.35 8.06
C GLU A 58 -17.48 2.06 8.15
N ILE A 59 -16.96 1.58 7.02
CA ILE A 59 -16.08 0.40 6.99
C ILE A 59 -14.81 0.70 7.77
N PHE A 60 -14.14 1.82 7.48
CA PHE A 60 -12.94 2.23 8.20
C PHE A 60 -13.22 2.44 9.69
N LYS A 61 -14.37 3.01 10.04
CA LYS A 61 -14.77 3.17 11.44
C LYS A 61 -14.85 1.84 12.18
N ASN A 62 -15.52 0.84 11.62
CA ASN A 62 -15.68 -0.47 12.25
C ASN A 62 -14.33 -1.17 12.40
N GLU A 63 -13.48 -1.12 11.37
CA GLU A 63 -12.13 -1.69 11.41
C GLU A 63 -11.25 -1.01 12.46
N TRP A 64 -11.33 0.32 12.56
CA TRP A 64 -10.62 1.08 13.59
C TRP A 64 -11.07 0.71 15.01
N GLU A 65 -12.39 0.63 15.25
CA GLU A 65 -12.93 0.24 16.57
C GLU A 65 -12.53 -1.19 16.97
N ASN A 66 -12.47 -2.12 16.01
CA ASN A 66 -11.98 -3.47 16.23
C ASN A 66 -10.48 -3.48 16.55
N ALA A 67 -9.69 -2.70 15.81
CA ALA A 67 -8.27 -2.53 16.06
C ALA A 67 -7.98 -1.92 17.43
N GLU A 68 -8.78 -0.95 17.90
CA GLU A 68 -8.64 -0.37 19.24
C GLU A 68 -8.87 -1.42 20.33
N LYS A 69 -9.86 -2.29 20.18
CA LYS A 69 -10.14 -3.38 21.13
C LYS A 69 -8.96 -4.35 21.19
N LYS A 70 -8.44 -4.78 20.04
CA LYS A 70 -7.28 -5.66 19.94
C LYS A 70 -6.02 -5.00 20.51
N TRP A 71 -5.74 -3.74 20.16
CA TRP A 71 -4.62 -2.97 20.70
C TRP A 71 -4.66 -2.91 22.24
N LYS A 72 -5.83 -2.60 22.83
CA LYS A 72 -6.01 -2.59 24.29
C LYS A 72 -5.68 -3.94 24.95
N GLN A 73 -5.93 -5.06 24.27
CA GLN A 73 -5.64 -6.39 24.78
C GLN A 73 -4.14 -6.73 24.75
N ILE A 74 -3.41 -6.26 23.72
CA ILE A 74 -2.02 -6.66 23.49
C ILE A 74 -1.00 -5.64 24.01
N LYS A 75 -1.37 -4.37 24.17
CA LYS A 75 -0.43 -3.27 24.46
C LYS A 75 0.32 -3.39 25.78
N SER A 76 -0.18 -4.16 26.75
CA SER A 76 0.55 -4.42 28.01
C SER A 76 1.71 -5.39 27.84
N ASN A 77 1.71 -6.18 26.76
CA ASN A 77 2.67 -7.25 26.52
C ASN A 77 3.71 -6.87 25.45
N ILE A 78 3.60 -5.66 24.88
CA ILE A 78 4.47 -5.16 23.81
C ILE A 78 5.32 -4.03 24.38
N ASN A 79 6.61 -4.06 24.09
CA ASN A 79 7.49 -2.94 24.39
C ASN A 79 7.51 -1.96 23.20
N TYR A 80 7.24 -0.69 23.46
CA TYR A 80 7.28 0.38 22.46
C TYR A 80 7.90 1.65 23.05
N PRO A 81 8.48 2.53 22.22
CA PRO A 81 9.10 3.78 22.67
C PRO A 81 8.12 4.69 23.43
N GLU A 82 8.63 5.56 24.30
CA GLU A 82 7.81 6.48 25.12
C GLU A 82 6.91 7.41 24.29
N ASN A 83 7.35 7.80 23.10
CA ASN A 83 6.58 8.64 22.17
C ASN A 83 5.62 7.83 21.27
N PHE A 84 5.48 6.53 21.50
CA PHE A 84 4.51 5.68 20.82
C PHE A 84 3.18 5.67 21.60
N ASN A 85 2.08 6.08 20.97
CA ASN A 85 0.78 6.24 21.61
C ASN A 85 -0.26 5.24 21.07
N ASP A 86 -1.47 5.28 21.62
CA ASP A 86 -2.54 4.36 21.24
C ASP A 86 -2.97 4.50 19.76
N PHE A 87 -2.87 5.68 19.15
CA PHE A 87 -3.16 5.84 17.71
C PHE A 87 -2.15 5.09 16.84
N HIS A 88 -0.88 5.10 17.21
CA HIS A 88 0.17 4.35 16.49
C HIS A 88 -0.07 2.85 16.55
N GLY A 89 -0.36 2.31 17.75
CA GLY A 89 -0.63 0.89 17.95
C GLY A 89 -1.89 0.44 17.21
N THR A 90 -2.98 1.18 17.37
CA THR A 90 -4.24 0.91 16.66
C THR A 90 -4.07 0.98 15.15
N ALA A 91 -3.29 1.93 14.61
CA ALA A 91 -3.09 2.04 13.18
C ALA A 91 -2.38 0.81 12.59
N ILE A 92 -1.36 0.28 13.27
CA ILE A 92 -0.70 -0.97 12.87
C ILE A 92 -1.69 -2.13 12.90
N VAL A 93 -2.41 -2.29 14.01
CA VAL A 93 -3.39 -3.38 14.18
C VAL A 93 -4.46 -3.32 13.07
N ALA A 94 -5.02 -2.14 12.81
CA ALA A 94 -6.02 -1.93 11.76
C ALA A 94 -5.46 -2.31 10.39
N TYR A 95 -4.22 -1.92 10.07
CA TYR A 95 -3.59 -2.28 8.80
C TYR A 95 -3.43 -3.80 8.60
N THR A 96 -3.41 -4.61 9.65
CA THR A 96 -3.39 -6.09 9.52
C THR A 96 -4.77 -6.70 9.26
N GLY A 97 -5.84 -5.89 9.25
CA GLY A 97 -7.21 -6.28 8.92
C GLY A 97 -7.60 -5.98 7.47
N GLU A 98 -8.90 -6.02 7.20
CA GLU A 98 -9.45 -5.91 5.83
C GLU A 98 -9.26 -4.50 5.23
N ILE A 99 -9.16 -3.47 6.07
CA ILE A 99 -8.96 -2.09 5.62
C ILE A 99 -7.69 -1.92 4.77
N ALA A 100 -6.71 -2.82 4.91
CA ALA A 100 -5.47 -2.80 4.14
C ALA A 100 -5.71 -2.77 2.63
N ILE A 101 -6.77 -3.42 2.13
CA ILE A 101 -7.08 -3.51 0.70
C ILE A 101 -7.47 -2.13 0.16
N ASP A 102 -8.49 -1.51 0.75
CA ASP A 102 -8.99 -0.21 0.31
C ASP A 102 -7.98 0.92 0.60
N PHE A 103 -7.32 0.87 1.77
CA PHE A 103 -6.27 1.81 2.11
C PHE A 103 -5.12 1.79 1.10
N ASN A 104 -4.59 0.60 0.78
CA ASN A 104 -3.48 0.48 -0.15
C ASN A 104 -3.86 0.93 -1.58
N LEU A 105 -5.11 0.65 -2.00
CA LEU A 105 -5.65 1.15 -3.26
C LEU A 105 -5.69 2.68 -3.28
N ALA A 106 -6.29 3.30 -2.27
CA ALA A 106 -6.40 4.74 -2.14
C ALA A 106 -5.02 5.44 -2.08
N VAL A 107 -4.05 4.82 -1.41
CA VAL A 107 -2.67 5.31 -1.38
C VAL A 107 -2.05 5.23 -2.77
N ARG A 108 -2.14 4.07 -3.45
CA ARG A 108 -1.53 3.84 -4.77
C ARG A 108 -2.07 4.81 -5.84
N GLU A 109 -3.35 5.14 -5.76
CA GLU A 109 -4.07 5.94 -6.77
C GLU A 109 -4.21 7.41 -6.39
N PHE A 110 -3.56 7.85 -5.31
CA PHE A 110 -3.75 9.18 -4.74
C PHE A 110 -3.68 10.33 -5.75
N ARG A 111 -2.68 10.37 -6.64
CA ARG A 111 -2.55 11.45 -7.63
C ARG A 111 -3.67 11.47 -8.66
N LEU A 112 -4.34 10.34 -8.89
CA LEU A 112 -5.42 10.25 -9.87
C LEU A 112 -6.67 10.96 -9.34
N ASP A 113 -6.95 10.83 -8.05
CA ASP A 113 -8.08 11.52 -7.41
C ASP A 113 -7.79 11.87 -5.93
N PRO A 114 -6.98 12.92 -5.67
CA PRO A 114 -6.59 13.29 -4.31
C PRO A 114 -7.76 13.68 -3.40
N GLN A 115 -8.90 14.07 -3.99
CA GLN A 115 -10.09 14.51 -3.24
C GLN A 115 -10.81 13.34 -2.59
N LYS A 116 -10.71 12.13 -3.16
CA LYS A 116 -11.26 10.89 -2.58
C LYS A 116 -10.38 10.26 -1.51
N PHE A 117 -9.20 10.81 -1.23
CA PHE A 117 -8.31 10.23 -0.22
C PHE A 117 -8.85 10.47 1.21
N GLN A 118 -9.41 9.42 1.80
CA GLN A 118 -10.06 9.41 3.12
C GLN A 118 -9.18 8.83 4.24
N TYR A 119 -7.85 8.73 4.03
CA TYR A 119 -6.92 8.09 4.97
C TYR A 119 -5.74 9.00 5.34
N LYS A 120 -5.99 10.29 5.54
CA LYS A 120 -4.98 11.31 5.86
C LYS A 120 -4.36 11.06 7.24
N ALA A 121 -5.17 10.90 8.28
CA ALA A 121 -4.69 10.62 9.64
C ALA A 121 -4.24 9.17 9.77
N PHE A 122 -4.97 8.22 9.17
CA PHE A 122 -4.58 6.82 9.16
C PHE A 122 -3.17 6.61 8.57
N HIS A 123 -2.92 7.18 7.39
CA HIS A 123 -1.59 7.15 6.75
C HIS A 123 -0.52 7.78 7.66
N TYR A 124 -0.84 8.89 8.34
CA TYR A 124 0.08 9.53 9.27
C TYR A 124 0.45 8.62 10.43
N TYR A 125 -0.54 8.11 11.16
CA TYR A 125 -0.29 7.29 12.33
C TYR A 125 0.44 6.00 11.97
N LEU A 126 0.09 5.36 10.85
CA LEU A 126 0.79 4.17 10.38
C LEU A 126 2.24 4.48 9.98
N THR A 127 2.48 5.55 9.22
CA THR A 127 3.83 6.00 8.86
C THR A 127 4.66 6.28 10.11
N ARG A 128 4.09 7.03 11.05
CA ARG A 128 4.76 7.44 12.28
C ARG A 128 5.06 6.25 13.17
N ALA A 129 4.12 5.31 13.30
CA ALA A 129 4.31 4.08 14.05
C ALA A 129 5.52 3.29 13.54
N LEU A 130 5.63 3.10 12.22
CA LEU A 130 6.79 2.41 11.62
C LEU A 130 8.09 3.18 11.86
N GLN A 131 8.09 4.50 11.72
CA GLN A 131 9.28 5.33 11.97
C GLN A 131 9.78 5.20 13.42
N LEU A 132 8.87 5.10 14.38
CA LEU A 132 9.18 4.97 15.81
C LEU A 132 9.70 3.57 16.18
N LEU A 133 9.15 2.53 15.54
CA LEU A 133 9.52 1.14 15.82
C LEU A 133 10.72 0.64 15.02
N ARG A 134 11.13 1.37 13.98
CA ARG A 134 12.23 0.98 13.10
C ARG A 134 13.54 0.80 13.87
N THR A 135 14.22 -0.32 13.61
CA THR A 135 15.57 -0.58 14.10
C THR A 135 16.62 -0.37 12.99
N SER A 136 17.91 -0.53 13.29
CA SER A 136 18.97 -0.49 12.26
C SER A 136 19.12 -1.80 11.48
N GLN A 137 18.35 -2.83 11.82
CA GLN A 137 18.42 -4.14 11.18
C GLN A 137 17.72 -4.12 9.82
N CYS A 138 18.28 -4.86 8.87
CA CYS A 138 17.61 -5.17 7.62
C CYS A 138 17.21 -6.63 7.61
N ASP A 139 16.04 -6.93 7.09
CA ASP A 139 15.47 -8.27 7.04
C ASP A 139 15.29 -8.74 5.60
N GLN A 140 15.38 -10.05 5.39
CA GLN A 140 14.94 -10.70 4.16
C GLN A 140 13.54 -11.23 4.37
N VAL A 141 12.60 -10.77 3.55
CA VAL A 141 11.17 -11.03 3.67
C VAL A 141 10.57 -11.44 2.33
N PHE A 142 9.38 -12.01 2.37
CA PHE A 142 8.72 -12.61 1.22
C PHE A 142 7.29 -12.09 1.09
N ARG A 143 6.86 -11.82 -0.14
CA ARG A 143 5.48 -11.43 -0.41
C ARG A 143 4.95 -12.20 -1.61
N GLY A 144 3.89 -12.98 -1.41
CA GLY A 144 3.10 -13.53 -2.50
C GLY A 144 2.19 -12.46 -3.10
N SER A 145 1.91 -12.57 -4.39
CA SER A 145 0.82 -11.85 -5.02
C SER A 145 0.09 -12.76 -6.00
N HIS A 146 -1.23 -12.68 -6.01
CA HIS A 146 -2.07 -13.27 -7.06
C HIS A 146 -1.88 -12.61 -8.42
N THR A 147 -1.36 -11.39 -8.46
CA THR A 147 -1.11 -10.67 -9.70
C THR A 147 0.32 -10.86 -10.18
N LYS A 148 0.47 -11.05 -11.50
CA LYS A 148 1.79 -11.08 -12.14
C LYS A 148 2.33 -9.68 -12.35
N PHE A 149 3.50 -9.42 -11.78
CA PHE A 149 4.27 -8.21 -11.99
C PHE A 149 5.42 -8.43 -12.97
N TYR A 150 5.76 -7.37 -13.68
CA TYR A 150 6.86 -7.36 -14.65
C TYR A 150 7.85 -6.27 -14.29
N TYR A 151 9.13 -6.50 -14.58
CA TYR A 151 10.17 -5.49 -14.48
C TYR A 151 10.66 -5.17 -15.89
N SER A 152 10.79 -3.89 -16.20
CA SER A 152 11.20 -3.40 -17.52
C SER A 152 12.67 -3.72 -17.86
N GLY A 153 13.45 -4.20 -16.88
CA GLY A 153 14.87 -4.49 -17.03
C GLY A 153 15.79 -3.33 -16.61
N ALA A 154 15.24 -2.15 -16.34
CA ALA A 154 16.00 -0.98 -15.90
C ALA A 154 15.22 -0.11 -14.90
N GLY A 155 15.96 0.65 -14.09
CA GLY A 155 15.41 1.58 -13.11
C GLY A 155 15.24 0.98 -11.72
N SER A 156 15.11 1.86 -10.73
CA SER A 156 14.77 1.46 -9.37
C SER A 156 13.27 1.25 -9.24
N ILE A 157 12.87 0.46 -8.25
CA ILE A 157 11.47 0.15 -7.97
C ILE A 157 11.08 0.67 -6.60
N ARG A 158 9.83 1.12 -6.49
CA ARG A 158 9.20 1.54 -5.25
C ARG A 158 7.72 1.16 -5.28
N PHE A 159 7.19 0.63 -4.18
CA PHE A 159 5.77 0.28 -4.12
C PHE A 159 4.86 1.51 -3.95
N GLY A 160 5.32 2.56 -3.28
CA GLY A 160 4.57 3.78 -3.03
C GLY A 160 3.51 3.62 -1.92
N GLN A 161 2.73 2.56 -1.98
CA GLN A 161 1.86 2.09 -0.90
C GLN A 161 2.64 1.32 0.18
N PHE A 162 2.01 1.14 1.34
CA PHE A 162 2.48 0.19 2.34
C PHE A 162 2.46 -1.23 1.78
N THR A 163 3.44 -2.04 2.19
CA THR A 163 3.63 -3.38 1.64
C THR A 163 3.83 -4.39 2.75
N SER A 164 2.82 -5.23 2.95
CA SER A 164 2.91 -6.40 3.83
C SER A 164 3.82 -7.46 3.21
N SER A 165 4.66 -8.06 4.06
CA SER A 165 5.54 -9.17 3.72
C SER A 165 5.67 -10.09 4.93
N SER A 166 6.19 -11.29 4.74
CA SER A 166 6.40 -12.27 5.82
C SER A 166 7.88 -12.60 5.95
N LEU A 167 8.34 -12.82 7.19
CA LEU A 167 9.64 -13.47 7.44
C LEU A 167 9.68 -14.92 6.94
N ASN A 168 8.51 -15.56 6.81
CA ASN A 168 8.40 -16.97 6.45
C ASN A 168 7.99 -17.13 4.98
N LYS A 169 8.93 -17.62 4.15
CA LYS A 169 8.67 -17.89 2.73
C LYS A 169 7.48 -18.83 2.53
N SER A 170 7.28 -19.82 3.40
CA SER A 170 6.18 -20.79 3.28
C SER A 170 4.81 -20.15 3.40
N ILE A 171 4.69 -19.03 4.13
CA ILE A 171 3.46 -18.24 4.22
C ILE A 171 3.26 -17.50 2.90
N ALA A 172 4.29 -16.78 2.44
CA ALA A 172 4.20 -16.00 1.19
C ALA A 172 3.93 -16.84 -0.07
N VAL A 173 4.27 -18.14 -0.08
CA VAL A 173 3.97 -19.05 -1.21
C VAL A 173 2.71 -19.89 -1.01
N SER A 174 1.98 -19.69 0.10
CA SER A 174 0.71 -20.39 0.30
C SER A 174 -0.32 -19.96 -0.75
N PRO A 175 -1.34 -20.78 -1.04
CA PRO A 175 -2.41 -20.42 -1.97
C PRO A 175 -3.20 -19.17 -1.57
N GLU A 176 -3.14 -18.77 -0.29
CA GLU A 176 -3.76 -17.56 0.23
C GLU A 176 -3.10 -16.30 -0.33
N PHE A 177 -1.77 -16.31 -0.50
CA PHE A 177 -1.00 -15.11 -0.91
C PHE A 177 -0.44 -15.18 -2.33
N LEU A 178 -0.09 -16.37 -2.83
CA LEU A 178 0.52 -16.54 -4.15
C LEU A 178 -0.43 -17.29 -5.10
N GLY A 179 -0.89 -16.59 -6.13
CA GLY A 179 -1.74 -17.17 -7.17
C GLY A 179 -0.97 -17.96 -8.22
N ASP A 180 -1.67 -18.81 -8.97
CA ASP A 180 -1.11 -19.68 -10.01
C ASP A 180 -0.40 -18.94 -11.16
N ASN A 181 -0.79 -17.68 -11.39
CA ASN A 181 -0.16 -16.77 -12.34
C ASN A 181 0.37 -15.52 -11.60
N GLY A 182 0.89 -15.72 -10.39
CA GLY A 182 1.32 -14.66 -9.50
C GLY A 182 2.80 -14.32 -9.56
N THR A 183 3.20 -13.43 -8.66
CA THR A 183 4.60 -13.07 -8.41
C THR A 183 4.95 -13.33 -6.96
N LEU A 184 6.06 -14.04 -6.73
CA LEU A 184 6.73 -14.07 -5.44
C LEU A 184 7.78 -12.95 -5.40
N PHE A 185 7.65 -12.03 -4.46
CA PHE A 185 8.70 -11.07 -4.16
C PHE A 185 9.63 -11.62 -3.08
N VAL A 186 10.94 -11.51 -3.32
CA VAL A 186 12.00 -11.74 -2.33
C VAL A 186 12.65 -10.40 -2.04
N ILE A 187 12.41 -9.85 -0.85
CA ILE A 187 12.70 -8.45 -0.57
C ILE A 187 13.74 -8.36 0.53
N ARG A 188 14.81 -7.60 0.30
CA ARG A 188 15.68 -7.13 1.38
C ARG A 188 15.22 -5.73 1.76
N THR A 189 14.67 -5.57 2.95
CA THR A 189 14.17 -4.29 3.48
C THR A 189 15.01 -3.83 4.67
N CYS A 190 15.26 -2.52 4.78
CA CYS A 190 15.91 -1.88 5.92
C CYS A 190 15.02 -0.84 6.62
N LEU A 191 13.83 -0.60 6.07
CA LEU A 191 12.79 0.24 6.65
C LEU A 191 11.58 -0.56 7.14
N GLY A 192 11.49 -1.83 6.78
CA GLY A 192 10.47 -2.74 7.27
C GLY A 192 10.51 -2.90 8.79
N VAL A 193 9.33 -3.06 9.39
CA VAL A 193 9.17 -3.31 10.82
C VAL A 193 8.44 -4.62 11.01
N ASN A 194 8.98 -5.50 11.85
CA ASN A 194 8.27 -6.69 12.29
C ASN A 194 7.09 -6.27 13.18
N ILE A 195 5.87 -6.47 12.66
CA ILE A 195 4.62 -6.11 13.34
C ILE A 195 3.84 -7.33 13.82
N LYS A 196 4.47 -8.51 13.85
CA LYS A 196 3.87 -9.76 14.33
C LYS A 196 3.11 -9.61 15.64
N GLU A 197 3.70 -8.91 16.61
CA GLU A 197 3.13 -8.77 17.95
C GLU A 197 1.94 -7.78 17.98
N PHE A 198 1.76 -6.97 16.94
CA PHE A 198 0.62 -6.05 16.77
C PHE A 198 -0.54 -6.71 16.00
N SER A 199 -0.25 -7.69 15.15
CA SER A 199 -1.18 -8.20 14.14
C SER A 199 -2.40 -8.95 14.72
N PHE A 200 -3.53 -8.91 13.99
CA PHE A 200 -4.62 -9.87 14.18
C PHE A 200 -4.17 -11.31 13.89
N TYR A 201 -3.20 -11.48 12.99
CA TYR A 201 -2.74 -12.74 12.42
C TYR A 201 -1.25 -12.94 12.71
N SER A 202 -0.87 -13.08 13.98
CA SER A 202 0.55 -13.20 14.38
C SER A 202 1.28 -14.40 13.75
N GLN A 203 0.55 -15.41 13.28
CA GLN A 203 1.11 -16.53 12.51
C GLN A 203 1.72 -16.10 11.17
N GLU A 204 1.29 -14.98 10.59
CA GLU A 204 1.80 -14.46 9.30
C GLU A 204 3.24 -13.96 9.39
N GLN A 205 3.75 -13.71 10.60
CA GLN A 205 5.09 -13.18 10.85
C GLN A 205 5.36 -11.92 10.02
N GLU A 206 4.37 -11.02 10.02
CA GLU A 206 4.32 -9.88 9.12
C GLU A 206 5.44 -8.87 9.43
N VAL A 207 6.13 -8.46 8.36
CA VAL A 207 7.00 -7.29 8.31
C VAL A 207 6.34 -6.28 7.38
N LEU A 208 6.01 -5.12 7.93
CA LEU A 208 5.37 -4.04 7.19
C LEU A 208 6.42 -3.05 6.69
N ILE A 209 6.46 -2.87 5.37
CA ILE A 209 7.41 -2.00 4.68
C ILE A 209 6.73 -0.68 4.30
N PRO A 210 7.30 0.48 4.64
CA PRO A 210 6.77 1.76 4.20
C PRO A 210 6.99 1.97 2.70
N GLY A 211 6.04 2.63 2.05
CA GLY A 211 6.04 2.81 0.59
C GLY A 211 7.15 3.70 0.01
N TYR A 212 7.94 4.35 0.86
CA TYR A 212 9.06 5.21 0.45
C TYR A 212 10.43 4.52 0.43
N GLU A 213 10.50 3.21 0.70
CA GLU A 213 11.72 2.42 0.45
C GLU A 213 11.91 2.16 -1.05
N VAL A 214 13.11 2.43 -1.56
CA VAL A 214 13.46 2.26 -2.97
C VAL A 214 14.46 1.12 -3.12
N TYR A 215 14.22 0.22 -4.06
CA TYR A 215 15.08 -0.91 -4.38
C TYR A 215 15.87 -0.62 -5.65
N GLN A 216 17.19 -0.56 -5.53
CA GLN A 216 18.08 -0.16 -6.62
C GLN A 216 18.50 -1.34 -7.49
N LYS A 217 18.40 -2.56 -6.98
CA LYS A 217 18.75 -3.78 -7.69
C LYS A 217 17.54 -4.70 -7.76
N VAL A 218 17.14 -5.05 -8.97
CA VAL A 218 15.99 -5.91 -9.24
C VAL A 218 16.43 -7.06 -10.14
N THR A 219 16.07 -8.28 -9.75
CA THR A 219 16.31 -9.48 -10.57
C THR A 219 15.01 -10.25 -10.74
N VAL A 220 14.78 -10.78 -11.95
CA VAL A 220 13.57 -11.55 -12.26
C VAL A 220 13.97 -12.97 -12.64
N LYS A 221 13.26 -13.95 -12.10
CA LYS A 221 13.40 -15.37 -12.41
C LYS A 221 12.02 -15.98 -12.66
N GLN A 222 11.89 -16.79 -13.70
CA GLN A 222 10.68 -17.60 -13.90
C GLN A 222 10.66 -18.73 -12.86
N ILE A 223 9.58 -18.88 -12.10
CA ILE A 223 9.39 -19.99 -11.17
C ILE A 223 8.12 -20.75 -11.55
N GLY A 224 8.24 -22.06 -11.75
CA GLY A 224 7.13 -22.85 -12.29
C GLY A 224 6.67 -22.40 -13.68
N LYS A 225 5.48 -22.87 -14.08
CA LYS A 225 4.97 -22.68 -15.44
C LYS A 225 4.56 -21.23 -15.73
N ASN A 226 3.88 -20.59 -14.78
CA ASN A 226 3.25 -19.28 -14.97
C ASN A 226 3.66 -18.22 -13.93
N GLN A 227 4.32 -18.58 -12.84
CA GLN A 227 4.71 -17.63 -11.78
C GLN A 227 6.10 -17.04 -12.05
N ASN A 228 6.43 -15.91 -11.44
CA ASN A 228 7.79 -15.40 -11.42
C ASN A 228 8.22 -15.02 -9.99
N GLU A 229 9.53 -15.01 -9.77
CA GLU A 229 10.17 -14.49 -8.58
C GLU A 229 10.84 -13.17 -8.95
N ILE A 230 10.56 -12.11 -8.20
CA ILE A 230 11.22 -10.81 -8.34
C ILE A 230 11.96 -10.51 -7.05
N SER A 231 13.29 -10.49 -7.12
CA SER A 231 14.12 -10.11 -5.97
C SER A 231 14.36 -8.61 -5.97
N LEU A 232 14.11 -7.96 -4.83
CA LEU A 232 14.29 -6.54 -4.60
C LEU A 232 15.39 -6.34 -3.56
N GLU A 233 16.52 -5.79 -4.01
CA GLU A 233 17.74 -5.63 -3.23
C GLU A 233 18.25 -4.17 -3.23
N ALA A 234 19.32 -3.93 -2.46
CA ALA A 234 19.94 -2.62 -2.27
C ALA A 234 18.90 -1.54 -1.86
N PRO A 235 18.14 -1.80 -0.76
CA PRO A 235 17.11 -0.88 -0.29
C PRO A 235 17.73 0.45 0.16
N GLN A 236 17.00 1.53 -0.09
CA GLN A 236 17.40 2.86 0.33
C GLN A 236 16.18 3.71 0.69
N LYS A 237 16.26 4.42 1.83
CA LYS A 237 15.34 5.52 2.12
C LYS A 237 15.57 6.63 1.09
N ARG A 238 14.56 6.97 0.29
CA ARG A 238 14.60 8.11 -0.63
C ARG A 238 13.57 9.15 -0.21
N LYS A 239 13.81 10.40 -0.60
CA LYS A 239 12.84 11.48 -0.40
C LYS A 239 11.56 11.17 -1.18
N SER A 240 10.43 11.40 -0.53
CA SER A 240 9.10 11.20 -1.13
C SER A 240 8.69 12.33 -2.07
N ASN A 241 7.70 12.04 -2.90
CA ASN A 241 7.08 13.01 -3.79
C ASN A 241 6.16 13.98 -3.04
N PHE A 242 5.57 13.53 -1.93
CA PHE A 242 4.80 14.35 -1.00
C PHE A 242 5.56 14.53 0.32
N ASN A 243 5.37 15.68 0.97
CA ASN A 243 5.86 15.93 2.32
C ASN A 243 4.92 16.89 3.05
N CYS A 244 4.44 16.50 4.22
CA CYS A 244 3.63 17.32 5.12
C CYS A 244 2.36 17.89 4.48
N LEU A 245 1.74 17.17 3.55
CA LEU A 245 0.63 17.68 2.74
C LEU A 245 -0.55 18.16 3.60
N TYR A 246 -0.83 17.42 4.68
CA TYR A 246 -1.97 17.70 5.56
C TYR A 246 -1.60 18.42 6.86
N ALA A 247 -0.33 18.77 7.09
CA ALA A 247 0.12 19.39 8.35
C ALA A 247 -0.36 20.84 8.52
N HIS A 248 -0.47 21.60 7.43
CA HIS A 248 -0.72 23.05 7.48
C HIS A 248 -2.01 23.50 6.79
N SER A 249 -2.82 22.58 6.28
CA SER A 249 -4.07 22.95 5.60
C SER A 249 -5.06 23.55 6.61
N THR A 250 -5.40 24.84 6.46
CA THR A 250 -6.56 25.48 7.10
C THR A 250 -7.87 24.79 6.69
N PRO A 251 -8.98 24.92 7.44
CA PRO A 251 -10.29 24.41 7.02
C PRO A 251 -10.58 24.95 5.62
N ILE A 252 -10.87 24.05 4.67
CA ILE A 252 -11.04 24.43 3.26
C ILE A 252 -12.39 25.13 3.10
N HIS A 253 -12.41 26.42 3.41
CA HIS A 253 -13.30 27.41 2.79
C HIS A 253 -12.47 28.34 1.91
N SER A 254 -11.65 27.79 1.02
CA SER A 254 -11.13 28.55 -0.13
C SER A 254 -10.65 27.61 -1.24
N LYS A 255 -11.12 27.89 -2.46
CA LYS A 255 -10.61 27.31 -3.70
C LYS A 255 -9.13 27.63 -3.81
N SER A 256 -8.26 26.68 -3.49
CA SER A 256 -6.85 26.74 -3.88
C SER A 256 -6.68 25.91 -5.15
N ASN A 257 -6.38 26.60 -6.26
CA ASN A 257 -6.01 25.97 -7.53
C ASN A 257 -4.65 25.28 -7.36
N ILE A 258 -4.68 24.00 -6.97
CA ILE A 258 -3.52 23.12 -7.13
C ILE A 258 -3.47 22.76 -8.62
N ASN A 259 -2.62 23.46 -9.36
CA ASN A 259 -2.39 23.20 -10.79
C ASN A 259 -1.66 21.86 -10.98
N PHE A 260 -2.43 20.79 -11.10
CA PHE A 260 -1.95 19.56 -11.73
C PHE A 260 -1.87 19.81 -13.24
N LYS A 261 -0.65 20.00 -13.77
CA LYS A 261 -0.42 19.94 -15.21
C LYS A 261 -0.66 18.49 -15.66
N SER A 262 -1.88 18.20 -16.09
CA SER A 262 -2.20 17.04 -16.91
C SER A 262 -1.58 17.24 -18.29
N SER A 263 -0.51 16.52 -18.59
CA SER A 263 0.00 16.36 -19.95
C SER A 263 -0.17 14.90 -20.35
N GLY A 264 -1.36 14.56 -20.82
CA GLY A 264 -1.68 13.26 -21.40
C GLY A 264 -3.14 13.24 -21.89
N PRO A 265 -3.43 12.65 -23.06
CA PRO A 265 -4.78 12.65 -23.61
C PRO A 265 -5.72 11.88 -22.69
N VAL A 266 -6.81 12.55 -22.29
CA VAL A 266 -7.91 11.97 -21.51
C VAL A 266 -8.68 11.04 -22.42
N PHE A 267 -8.49 9.74 -22.26
CA PHE A 267 -9.41 8.73 -22.81
C PHE A 267 -10.55 8.52 -21.80
N PRO A 268 -11.82 8.56 -22.23
CA PRO A 268 -12.94 8.12 -21.39
C PRO A 268 -13.04 6.58 -21.40
N LEU A 269 -13.74 6.03 -20.40
CA LEU A 269 -14.06 4.60 -20.12
C LEU A 269 -13.02 3.87 -19.25
N LEU A 270 -13.37 3.03 -18.27
CA LEU A 270 -14.65 2.47 -17.82
C LEU A 270 -14.47 2.10 -16.34
N LEU A 271 -15.47 2.33 -15.48
CA LEU A 271 -15.50 1.78 -14.13
C LEU A 271 -15.46 0.25 -14.22
N LEU A 272 -14.34 -0.37 -13.86
CA LEU A 272 -14.25 -1.82 -13.70
C LEU A 272 -14.47 -2.14 -12.21
N VAL A 273 -15.74 -2.23 -11.82
CA VAL A 273 -16.12 -2.96 -10.61
C VAL A 273 -15.95 -4.44 -10.95
N LEU A 274 -14.88 -5.05 -10.46
CA LEU A 274 -14.74 -6.51 -10.45
C LEU A 274 -14.43 -6.96 -9.03
N LEU A 275 -15.51 -7.35 -8.35
CA LEU A 275 -15.65 -8.60 -7.62
C LEU A 275 -14.37 -9.41 -7.50
N LEU A 276 -13.83 -9.48 -6.29
CA LEU A 276 -13.53 -10.76 -5.66
C LEU A 276 -14.02 -10.67 -4.22
N ALA A 277 -15.31 -10.98 -4.07
CA ALA A 277 -15.76 -11.63 -2.86
C ALA A 277 -14.98 -12.95 -2.72
N GLU A 278 -14.66 -13.24 -1.48
CA GLU A 278 -14.07 -14.45 -0.89
C GLU A 278 -14.68 -15.79 -1.39
N PRO A 279 -14.07 -16.95 -1.05
CA PRO A 279 -14.53 -18.28 -1.50
C PRO A 279 -16.03 -18.53 -1.56
#